data_AF-A0A935R291-F1
#
_entry.id   AF-A0A935R291-F1
#
_cell.length_a   1.000
_cell.length_b   1.000
_cell.length_c   1.000
_cell.angle_alpha   90.00
_cell.angle_beta   90.00
_cell.angle_gamma   90.00
#
_symmetry.space_group_name_H-M   'P 1'
#
loop_
_entity.id
_entity.type
_entity.pdbx_description
1 polymer ?
#
loop_
_entity_poly.entity_id
_entity_poly.type
_entity_poly.pdbx_seq_one_letter_code
_entity_poly.pdbx_strand_id
1 'polypeptide(L)'
;MLTQLDLTNFTVFERASFRFGERINVIHGVNGSGKTHVLKLAYLLQHALATKPATAGDAPPSRSWLQRALAEELVEVFRPDALGRLATRTQGNAVCVVSAQLQNEAQPVTFSFSTRSRSEVGVDVAPSAWLDRPPIYLPTREALSIYPGFVSLYDLRALEFDRTWRDICVLLGAPLHRGVRPAPVRALLEPLERVFGGDIVLDSSGRFYVKDERGKIEMHLVAEGLRKLAMVARLIATGALVGRGCLLWDEPEANLNPVLIKTVAQVLFALAAQGVQ
;
A
#
# COMPACT_ATOMS: atom_id res chain seq x y z
N MET A 1 -7.66 11.31 -3.97
CA MET A 1 -6.23 11.25 -3.59
C MET A 1 -6.03 11.96 -2.26
N LEU A 2 -4.99 11.60 -1.50
CA LEU A 2 -4.64 12.26 -0.24
C LEU A 2 -3.80 13.52 -0.53
N THR A 3 -4.19 14.67 0.01
CA THR A 3 -3.48 15.95 -0.22
C THR A 3 -2.82 16.51 1.03
N GLN A 4 -3.35 16.18 2.22
CA GLN A 4 -2.72 16.55 3.48
C GLN A 4 -2.97 15.49 4.55
N LEU A 5 -1.99 15.29 5.43
CA LEU A 5 -2.10 14.44 6.62
C LEU A 5 -1.51 15.17 7.83
N ASP A 6 -2.35 15.46 8.80
CA ASP A 6 -1.96 16.08 10.07
C ASP A 6 -2.09 15.06 11.21
N LEU A 7 -1.03 14.95 12.00
CA LEU A 7 -0.89 13.98 13.07
C LEU A 7 -0.63 14.72 14.38
N THR A 8 -1.32 14.30 15.43
CA THR A 8 -1.03 14.69 16.81
C THR A 8 -0.97 13.44 17.65
N ASN A 9 0.14 13.25 18.37
CA ASN A 9 0.42 12.11 19.25
C ASN A 9 0.23 10.74 18.57
N PHE A 10 0.68 10.59 17.31
CA PHE A 10 0.65 9.32 16.59
C PHE A 10 2.05 8.71 16.51
N THR A 11 2.27 7.60 17.19
CA THR A 11 3.51 6.80 17.21
C THR A 11 4.74 7.61 17.62
N VAL A 12 5.60 7.99 16.66
CA VAL A 12 6.79 8.82 16.88
C VAL A 12 6.52 10.32 16.72
N PHE A 13 5.30 10.70 16.29
CA PHE A 13 4.94 12.08 16.01
C PHE A 13 4.17 12.69 17.18
N GLU A 14 4.77 13.66 17.88
CA GLU A 14 4.01 14.53 18.80
C GLU A 14 3.08 15.45 18.01
N ARG A 15 3.63 16.12 16.98
CA ARG A 15 2.88 16.87 15.96
C ARG A 15 3.61 16.77 14.63
N ALA A 16 2.89 16.49 13.55
CA ALA A 16 3.42 16.51 12.19
C ALA A 16 2.34 16.92 11.19
N SER A 17 2.75 17.60 10.13
CA SER A 17 1.88 17.97 9.02
C SER A 17 2.59 17.65 7.71
N PHE A 18 1.95 16.84 6.87
CA PHE A 18 2.45 16.43 5.56
C PHE A 18 1.53 16.98 4.49
N ARG A 19 2.11 17.68 3.51
CA ARG A 19 1.39 18.14 2.32
C ARG A 19 1.88 17.34 1.13
N PHE A 20 0.94 16.74 0.41
CA PHE A 20 1.24 15.89 -0.74
C PHE A 20 0.91 16.63 -2.03
N GLY A 21 1.84 16.56 -2.99
CA GLY A 21 1.59 16.96 -4.36
C GLY A 21 0.72 15.95 -5.09
N GLU A 22 0.24 16.33 -6.28
CA GLU A 22 -0.71 15.55 -7.09
C GLU A 22 -0.12 14.26 -7.66
N ARG A 23 1.20 14.18 -7.79
CA ARG A 23 1.91 13.08 -8.43
C ARG A 23 2.93 12.49 -7.46
N ILE A 24 4.22 12.54 -7.81
CA ILE A 24 5.28 11.92 -7.02
C ILE A 24 5.52 12.68 -5.72
N ASN A 25 5.48 11.95 -4.61
CA ASN A 25 5.81 12.43 -3.28
C ASN A 25 6.98 11.63 -2.72
N VAL A 26 8.02 12.31 -2.22
CA VAL A 26 9.20 11.66 -1.65
C VAL A 26 9.28 11.96 -0.16
N ILE A 27 9.15 10.93 0.68
CA ILE A 27 9.28 11.04 2.13
C ILE A 27 10.68 10.56 2.52
N HIS A 28 11.55 11.49 2.92
CA HIS A 28 12.92 11.19 3.36
C HIS A 28 13.12 11.47 4.85
N GLY A 29 14.15 10.85 5.44
CA GLY A 29 14.50 11.03 6.84
C GLY A 29 15.36 9.88 7.34
N VAL A 30 16.01 10.07 8.48
CA VAL A 30 16.82 9.02 9.12
C VAL A 30 15.97 7.82 9.56
N ASN A 31 16.60 6.68 9.85
CA ASN A 31 15.88 5.52 10.35
C ASN A 31 15.19 5.83 11.68
N GLY A 32 13.96 5.32 11.86
CA GLY A 32 13.14 5.61 13.05
C GLY A 32 12.36 6.93 13.01
N SER A 33 12.48 7.75 11.95
CA SER A 33 11.74 9.02 11.85
C SER A 33 10.25 8.90 11.48
N GLY A 34 9.70 7.67 11.41
CA GLY A 34 8.29 7.44 11.11
C GLY A 34 7.90 7.39 9.62
N LYS A 35 8.85 7.28 8.67
CA LYS A 35 8.56 7.22 7.22
C LYS A 35 7.53 6.14 6.87
N THR A 36 7.82 4.89 7.24
CA THR A 36 6.91 3.74 7.08
C THR A 36 5.55 3.97 7.75
N HIS A 37 5.51 4.68 8.87
CA HIS A 37 4.27 4.94 9.60
C HIS A 37 3.36 5.90 8.83
N VAL A 38 3.92 6.94 8.21
CA VAL A 38 3.18 7.85 7.34
C VAL A 38 2.64 7.12 6.12
N LEU A 39 3.46 6.27 5.46
CA LEU A 39 3.02 5.46 4.33
C LEU A 39 1.91 4.50 4.73
N LYS A 40 2.06 3.76 5.84
CA LYS A 40 1.03 2.85 6.34
C LYS A 40 -0.28 3.56 6.71
N LEU A 41 -0.18 4.75 7.29
CA LEU A 41 -1.37 5.54 7.64
C LEU A 41 -2.08 6.09 6.40
N ALA A 42 -1.34 6.58 5.41
CA ALA A 42 -1.90 7.00 4.13
C ALA A 42 -2.52 5.82 3.35
N TYR A 43 -1.93 4.62 3.45
CA TYR A 43 -2.50 3.39 2.92
C TYR A 43 -3.83 3.04 3.59
N LEU A 44 -3.84 2.87 4.92
CA LEU A 44 -5.00 2.36 5.65
C LEU A 44 -6.20 3.30 5.54
N LEU A 45 -5.97 4.61 5.54
CA LEU A 45 -7.02 5.62 5.39
C LEU A 45 -7.72 5.48 4.05
N GLN A 46 -6.95 5.45 2.96
CA GLN A 46 -7.51 5.31 1.63
C GLN A 46 -8.09 3.91 1.39
N HIS A 47 -7.49 2.87 1.99
CA HIS A 47 -8.00 1.50 1.93
C HIS A 47 -9.37 1.37 2.61
N ALA A 48 -9.50 1.88 3.84
CA ALA A 48 -10.78 1.91 4.56
C ALA A 48 -11.86 2.62 3.73
N LEU A 49 -11.53 3.77 3.16
CA LEU A 49 -12.48 4.57 2.38
C LEU A 49 -12.78 4.01 0.98
N ALA A 50 -12.02 3.03 0.51
CA ALA A 50 -12.30 2.31 -0.74
C ALA A 50 -12.98 0.95 -0.52
N THR A 51 -13.11 0.49 0.72
CA THR A 51 -13.69 -0.82 1.07
C THR A 51 -15.17 -0.67 1.41
N LYS A 52 -15.96 -0.22 0.43
CA LYS A 52 -17.40 0.01 0.57
C LYS A 52 -18.15 -1.31 0.82
N PRO A 53 -18.94 -1.42 1.91
CA PRO A 53 -19.78 -2.58 2.13
C PRO A 53 -20.81 -2.74 1.02
N ALA A 54 -21.05 -3.97 0.56
CA ALA A 54 -22.05 -4.26 -0.48
C ALA A 54 -23.47 -3.77 -0.10
N THR A 55 -23.76 -3.68 1.21
CA THR A 55 -25.04 -3.21 1.75
C THR A 55 -25.20 -1.69 1.77
N ALA A 56 -24.15 -0.91 1.47
CA ALA A 56 -24.16 0.54 1.63
C ALA A 56 -24.94 1.29 0.54
N GLY A 57 -25.31 0.65 -0.57
CA GLY A 57 -25.98 1.34 -1.69
C GLY A 57 -25.16 2.54 -2.16
N ASP A 58 -25.76 3.70 -2.40
CA ASP A 58 -25.03 4.95 -2.72
C ASP A 58 -24.78 5.85 -1.50
N ALA A 59 -25.11 5.39 -0.29
CA ALA A 59 -24.94 6.17 0.92
C ALA A 59 -23.44 6.39 1.23
N PRO A 60 -23.06 7.58 1.74
CA PRO A 60 -21.69 7.83 2.17
C PRO A 60 -21.31 6.99 3.41
N PRO A 61 -20.01 6.88 3.74
CA PRO A 61 -19.57 6.18 4.94
C PRO A 61 -20.20 6.75 6.21
N SER A 62 -20.90 5.90 6.98
CA SER A 62 -21.44 6.33 8.27
C SER A 62 -20.33 6.42 9.33
N ARG A 63 -20.48 7.34 10.30
CA ARG A 63 -19.53 7.48 11.41
C ARG A 63 -19.34 6.16 12.17
N SER A 64 -20.43 5.48 12.53
CA SER A 64 -20.37 4.21 13.28
C SER A 64 -19.63 3.11 12.53
N TRP A 65 -19.79 3.06 11.19
CA TRP A 65 -19.03 2.12 10.37
C TRP A 65 -17.55 2.48 10.36
N LEU A 66 -17.21 3.76 10.14
CA LEU A 66 -15.83 4.24 10.13
C LEU A 66 -15.09 4.01 11.45
N GLN A 67 -15.77 4.18 12.60
CA GLN A 67 -15.17 3.95 13.91
C GLN A 67 -14.62 2.54 14.07
N ARG A 68 -15.34 1.54 13.52
CA ARG A 68 -14.92 0.13 13.55
C ARG A 68 -13.92 -0.16 12.45
N ALA A 69 -14.20 0.25 11.22
CA ALA A 69 -13.34 0.00 10.07
C ALA A 69 -11.93 0.59 10.28
N LEU A 70 -11.82 1.85 10.71
CA LEU A 70 -10.52 2.49 10.98
C LEU A 70 -9.78 1.82 12.14
N ALA A 71 -10.48 1.37 13.19
CA ALA A 71 -9.85 0.67 14.30
C ALA A 71 -9.29 -0.70 13.89
N GLU A 72 -10.07 -1.47 13.12
CA GLU A 72 -9.65 -2.74 12.53
C GLU A 72 -8.43 -2.55 11.62
N GLU A 73 -8.49 -1.59 10.70
CA GLU A 73 -7.39 -1.25 9.78
C GLU A 73 -6.10 -0.87 10.52
N LEU A 74 -6.18 -0.03 11.56
CA LEU A 74 -5.04 0.34 12.40
C LEU A 74 -4.39 -0.91 13.02
N VAL A 75 -5.19 -1.83 13.55
CA VAL A 75 -4.69 -3.05 14.17
C VAL A 75 -4.08 -4.00 13.13
N GLU A 76 -4.71 -4.17 11.98
CA GLU A 76 -4.24 -5.09 10.94
C GLU A 76 -2.98 -4.58 10.21
N VAL A 77 -2.83 -3.27 10.02
CA VAL A 77 -1.69 -2.65 9.31
C VAL A 77 -0.49 -2.39 10.23
N PHE A 78 -0.71 -2.00 11.49
CA PHE A 78 0.38 -1.73 12.44
C PHE A 78 0.68 -2.88 13.39
N ARG A 79 -0.24 -3.84 13.56
CA ARG A 79 -0.10 -5.01 14.45
C ARG A 79 0.31 -4.65 15.89
N PRO A 80 -0.29 -3.64 16.55
CA PRO A 80 0.00 -3.37 17.96
C PRO A 80 -0.70 -4.39 18.88
N ASP A 81 -0.16 -4.66 20.06
CA ASP A 81 -0.86 -5.49 21.08
C ASP A 81 -2.24 -4.91 21.48
N ALA A 82 -2.38 -3.59 21.38
CA ALA A 82 -3.64 -2.87 21.58
C ALA A 82 -3.60 -1.55 20.81
N LEU A 83 -4.76 -1.11 20.30
CA LEU A 83 -4.88 0.11 19.49
C LEU A 83 -4.25 1.35 20.15
N GLY A 84 -4.48 1.54 21.46
CA GLY A 84 -3.92 2.66 22.21
C GLY A 84 -2.38 2.74 22.24
N ARG A 85 -1.65 1.66 21.89
CA ARG A 85 -0.19 1.68 21.78
C ARG A 85 0.32 2.45 20.56
N LEU A 86 -0.56 2.78 19.62
CA LEU A 86 -0.26 3.67 18.49
C LEU A 86 -0.27 5.14 18.88
N ALA A 87 -0.82 5.51 20.04
CA ALA A 87 -0.66 6.85 20.57
C ALA A 87 0.77 7.05 21.08
N THR A 88 1.34 8.24 20.88
CA THR A 88 2.67 8.60 21.39
C THR A 88 2.74 8.34 22.89
N ARG A 89 3.81 7.67 23.33
CA ARG A 89 4.02 7.34 24.74
C ARG A 89 4.32 8.61 25.53
N THR A 90 3.38 9.04 26.32
CA THR A 90 3.55 10.14 27.29
C THR A 90 3.03 9.70 28.66
N GLN A 91 3.45 10.41 29.71
CA GLN A 91 2.93 10.16 31.05
C GLN A 91 1.47 10.65 31.13
N GLY A 92 0.54 9.73 31.37
CA GLY A 92 -0.89 10.04 31.46
C GLY A 92 -1.70 9.59 30.24
N ASN A 93 -2.90 10.15 30.07
CA ASN A 93 -3.77 9.82 28.96
C ASN A 93 -3.55 10.80 27.80
N ALA A 94 -2.83 10.38 26.76
CA ALA A 94 -2.75 11.14 25.52
C ALA A 94 -3.90 10.78 24.57
N VAL A 95 -4.44 11.81 23.91
CA VAL A 95 -5.31 11.66 22.76
C VAL A 95 -4.46 11.80 21.49
N CYS A 96 -4.54 10.79 20.66
CA CYS A 96 -4.05 10.77 19.29
C CYS A 96 -5.15 11.30 18.36
N VAL A 97 -4.78 12.19 17.43
CA VAL A 97 -5.67 12.72 16.40
C VAL A 97 -4.99 12.56 15.05
N VAL A 98 -5.73 12.02 14.10
CA VAL A 98 -5.34 11.91 12.70
C VAL A 98 -6.36 12.64 11.86
N SER A 99 -5.89 13.58 11.04
CA SER A 99 -6.71 14.37 10.14
C SER A 99 -6.16 14.25 8.72
N ALA A 100 -6.99 13.82 7.77
CA ALA A 100 -6.59 13.53 6.40
C ALA A 100 -7.46 14.30 5.41
N GLN A 101 -6.86 15.24 4.69
CA GLN A 101 -7.53 15.96 3.62
C GLN A 101 -7.47 15.12 2.34
N LEU A 102 -8.66 14.79 1.82
CA LEU A 102 -8.80 14.16 0.52
C LEU A 102 -9.13 15.20 -0.54
N GLN A 103 -8.71 14.94 -1.77
CA GLN A 103 -9.15 15.69 -2.93
C GLN A 103 -10.67 15.58 -3.07
N ASN A 104 -11.33 16.71 -3.36
CA ASN A 104 -12.79 16.84 -3.50
C ASN A 104 -13.61 16.71 -2.20
N GLU A 105 -12.97 16.62 -1.03
CA GLU A 105 -13.66 16.74 0.26
C GLU A 105 -13.53 18.17 0.81
N ALA A 106 -14.63 18.76 1.29
CA ALA A 106 -14.62 20.11 1.85
C ALA A 106 -13.96 20.19 3.23
N GLN A 107 -14.01 19.09 3.98
CA GLN A 107 -13.41 18.96 5.31
C GLN A 107 -12.51 17.72 5.35
N PRO A 108 -11.44 17.73 6.16
CA PRO A 108 -10.59 16.56 6.31
C PRO A 108 -11.34 15.47 7.09
N VAL A 109 -11.10 14.21 6.73
CA VAL A 109 -11.55 13.07 7.53
C VAL A 109 -10.74 13.06 8.82
N THR A 110 -11.40 13.18 9.96
CA THR A 110 -10.73 13.28 11.27
C THR A 110 -11.23 12.20 12.20
N PHE A 111 -10.28 11.46 12.76
CA PHE A 111 -10.56 10.47 13.79
C PHE A 111 -9.53 10.56 14.92
N SER A 112 -9.93 10.09 16.10
CA SER A 112 -9.14 10.20 17.31
C SER A 112 -9.26 8.95 18.17
N PHE A 113 -8.22 8.66 18.94
CA PHE A 113 -8.23 7.59 19.92
C PHE A 113 -7.27 7.92 21.05
N SER A 114 -7.38 7.21 22.17
CA SER A 114 -6.54 7.46 23.33
C SER A 114 -5.64 6.27 23.64
N THR A 115 -4.68 6.48 24.54
CA THR A 115 -3.86 5.39 25.11
C THR A 115 -4.69 4.25 25.74
N ARG A 116 -5.96 4.49 26.08
CA ARG A 116 -6.90 3.51 26.65
C ARG A 116 -7.76 2.80 25.62
N SER A 117 -7.78 3.27 24.38
CA SER A 117 -8.62 2.69 23.31
C SER A 117 -8.15 1.27 22.97
N ARG A 118 -9.11 0.35 22.82
CA ARG A 118 -8.83 -1.06 22.51
C ARG A 118 -9.23 -1.46 21.11
N SER A 119 -10.48 -1.20 20.74
CA SER A 119 -11.09 -1.73 19.50
C SER A 119 -11.87 -0.71 18.68
N GLU A 120 -11.93 0.55 19.12
CA GLU A 120 -12.71 1.60 18.46
C GLU A 120 -11.94 2.92 18.49
N VAL A 121 -12.18 3.74 17.46
CA VAL A 121 -11.78 5.15 17.39
C VAL A 121 -13.01 6.06 17.47
N GLY A 122 -12.82 7.32 17.84
CA GLY A 122 -13.81 8.39 17.62
C GLY A 122 -13.66 8.94 16.20
N VAL A 123 -14.78 9.23 15.53
CA VAL A 123 -14.78 9.88 14.20
C VAL A 123 -15.45 11.24 14.34
N ASP A 124 -14.63 12.29 14.28
CA ASP A 124 -15.04 13.67 14.46
C ASP A 124 -15.62 14.23 13.14
N VAL A 125 -14.96 13.91 12.02
CA VAL A 125 -15.38 14.31 10.67
C VAL A 125 -15.32 13.09 9.74
N ALA A 126 -16.46 12.77 9.11
CA ALA A 126 -16.57 11.70 8.13
C ALA A 126 -16.55 12.28 6.70
N PRO A 127 -16.04 11.54 5.70
CA PRO A 127 -16.07 11.98 4.32
C PRO A 127 -17.49 11.97 3.75
N SER A 128 -17.68 12.74 2.69
CA SER A 128 -18.93 12.81 1.94
C SER A 128 -19.07 11.74 0.86
N ALA A 129 -17.98 11.05 0.50
CA ALA A 129 -18.00 9.97 -0.49
C ALA A 129 -17.03 8.82 -0.15
N TRP A 130 -17.26 7.68 -0.81
CA TRP A 130 -16.30 6.58 -0.87
C TRP A 130 -15.23 6.88 -1.92
N LEU A 131 -14.04 6.29 -1.76
CA LEU A 131 -13.03 6.27 -2.83
C LEU A 131 -13.32 5.12 -3.81
N ASP A 132 -13.10 5.37 -5.10
CA ASP A 132 -13.41 4.40 -6.15
C ASP A 132 -12.53 3.14 -6.11
N ARG A 133 -11.26 3.30 -5.71
CA ARG A 133 -10.26 2.23 -5.74
C ARG A 133 -9.33 2.32 -4.53
N PRO A 134 -8.96 1.18 -3.92
CA PRO A 134 -8.00 1.16 -2.83
C PRO A 134 -6.59 1.52 -3.34
N PRO A 135 -5.71 2.04 -2.46
CA PRO A 135 -4.30 2.26 -2.77
C PRO A 135 -3.51 0.94 -2.84
N ILE A 136 -2.35 0.93 -3.49
CA ILE A 136 -1.38 -0.19 -3.38
C ILE A 136 -0.31 0.18 -2.37
N TYR A 137 0.04 -0.76 -1.50
CA TYR A 137 1.23 -0.67 -0.68
C TYR A 137 2.27 -1.69 -1.12
N LEU A 138 3.48 -1.23 -1.46
CA LEU A 138 4.63 -2.08 -1.69
C LEU A 138 5.51 -2.07 -0.43
N PRO A 139 5.64 -3.20 0.27
CA PRO A 139 6.50 -3.28 1.44
C PRO A 139 7.99 -3.23 1.06
N THR A 140 8.84 -3.09 2.07
CA THR A 140 10.31 -2.96 1.91
C THR A 140 10.95 -4.17 1.20
N ARG A 141 10.30 -5.33 1.30
CA ARG A 141 10.71 -6.61 0.69
C ARG A 141 9.68 -7.08 -0.33
N GLU A 142 10.14 -7.89 -1.27
CA GLU A 142 9.28 -8.50 -2.29
C GLU A 142 8.45 -9.68 -1.75
N ALA A 143 7.26 -9.89 -2.33
CA ALA A 143 6.35 -10.95 -1.92
C ALA A 143 6.28 -12.16 -2.88
N LEU A 144 6.96 -12.10 -4.03
CA LEU A 144 6.85 -13.14 -5.06
C LEU A 144 7.45 -14.47 -4.61
N SER A 145 8.55 -14.44 -3.85
CA SER A 145 9.18 -15.66 -3.31
C SER A 145 8.32 -16.35 -2.25
N ILE A 146 7.61 -15.60 -1.41
CA ILE A 146 6.79 -16.12 -0.31
C ILE A 146 5.31 -16.32 -0.67
N TYR A 147 4.91 -15.97 -1.89
CA TYR A 147 3.51 -15.99 -2.33
C TYR A 147 2.77 -17.34 -2.17
N PRO A 148 3.38 -18.52 -2.46
CA PRO A 148 2.65 -19.79 -2.41
C PRO A 148 2.02 -20.05 -1.05
N GLY A 149 0.68 -20.18 -1.01
CA GLY A 149 -0.08 -20.41 0.23
C GLY A 149 -0.21 -19.20 1.16
N PHE A 150 0.41 -18.06 0.85
CA PHE A 150 0.47 -16.89 1.75
C PHE A 150 -0.92 -16.37 2.13
N VAL A 151 -1.78 -16.11 1.14
CA VAL A 151 -3.11 -15.54 1.37
C VAL A 151 -3.95 -16.47 2.26
N SER A 152 -3.95 -17.77 1.98
CA SER A 152 -4.71 -18.75 2.76
C SER A 152 -4.19 -18.86 4.20
N LEU A 153 -2.87 -18.91 4.40
CA LEU A 153 -2.27 -18.99 5.74
C LEU A 153 -2.48 -17.70 6.54
N TYR A 154 -2.44 -16.54 5.86
CA TYR A 154 -2.78 -15.26 6.47
C TYR A 154 -4.21 -15.25 6.97
N ASP A 155 -5.17 -15.68 6.14
CA ASP A 155 -6.60 -15.69 6.48
C ASP A 155 -6.94 -16.64 7.63
N LEU A 156 -6.17 -17.72 7.76
CA LEU A 156 -6.23 -18.65 8.90
C LEU A 156 -5.56 -18.10 10.18
N ARG A 157 -5.03 -16.87 10.14
CA ARG A 157 -4.27 -16.23 11.23
C ARG A 157 -3.04 -17.03 11.66
N ALA A 158 -2.43 -17.75 10.73
CA ALA A 158 -1.21 -18.54 10.98
C ALA A 158 0.08 -17.74 10.74
N LEU A 159 -0.03 -16.48 10.29
CA LEU A 159 1.09 -15.63 9.90
C LEU A 159 1.13 -14.32 10.70
N GLU A 160 2.35 -13.91 11.06
CA GLU A 160 2.62 -12.67 11.81
C GLU A 160 2.83 -11.41 10.93
N PHE A 161 2.50 -11.49 9.65
CA PHE A 161 2.61 -10.37 8.71
C PHE A 161 1.47 -9.35 8.88
N ASP A 162 1.75 -8.08 8.66
CA ASP A 162 0.70 -7.06 8.60
C ASP A 162 -0.12 -7.15 7.30
N ARG A 163 -1.29 -6.50 7.28
CA ARG A 163 -2.27 -6.55 6.18
C ARG A 163 -1.70 -6.23 4.81
N THR A 164 -0.72 -5.34 4.73
CA THR A 164 -0.18 -4.87 3.44
C THR A 164 0.41 -6.02 2.62
N TRP A 165 0.96 -7.04 3.29
CA TRP A 165 1.48 -8.26 2.67
C TRP A 165 0.39 -9.16 2.09
N ARG A 166 -0.74 -9.27 2.78
CA ARG A 166 -1.90 -10.02 2.28
C ARG A 166 -2.45 -9.34 1.03
N ASP A 167 -2.67 -8.03 1.13
CA ASP A 167 -3.30 -7.24 0.06
C ASP A 167 -2.42 -7.22 -1.20
N ILE A 168 -1.10 -7.11 -1.07
CA ILE A 168 -0.20 -7.21 -2.22
C ILE A 168 -0.20 -8.60 -2.85
N CYS A 169 -0.21 -9.67 -2.05
CA CYS A 169 -0.30 -11.04 -2.56
C CYS A 169 -1.60 -11.27 -3.35
N VAL A 170 -2.74 -10.76 -2.88
CA VAL A 170 -4.01 -10.84 -3.62
C VAL A 170 -3.87 -10.19 -5.00
N LEU A 171 -3.23 -9.02 -5.10
CA LEU A 171 -3.03 -8.32 -6.38
C LEU A 171 -2.03 -9.03 -7.31
N LEU A 172 -0.98 -9.64 -6.76
CA LEU A 172 0.01 -10.40 -7.54
C LEU A 172 -0.60 -11.66 -8.15
N GLY A 173 -1.48 -12.32 -7.39
CA GLY A 173 -2.20 -13.53 -7.78
C GLY A 173 -3.30 -13.31 -8.82
N ALA A 174 -3.68 -12.05 -9.09
CA ALA A 174 -4.71 -11.74 -10.06
C ALA A 174 -4.35 -12.31 -11.46
N PRO A 175 -5.35 -12.74 -12.24
CA PRO A 175 -5.13 -13.22 -13.59
C PRO A 175 -4.55 -12.10 -14.47
N LEU A 176 -3.69 -12.48 -15.41
CA LEU A 176 -3.21 -11.54 -16.41
C LEU A 176 -4.34 -11.13 -17.36
N HIS A 177 -4.28 -9.89 -17.85
CA HIS A 177 -5.15 -9.45 -18.93
C HIS A 177 -4.97 -10.34 -20.16
N ARG A 178 -6.09 -10.73 -20.79
CA ARG A 178 -6.08 -11.48 -22.04
C ARG A 178 -5.93 -10.52 -23.22
N GLY A 179 -5.19 -10.95 -24.23
CA GLY A 179 -5.03 -10.20 -25.49
C GLY A 179 -3.79 -9.29 -25.52
N VAL A 180 -3.76 -8.41 -26.51
CA VAL A 180 -2.62 -7.50 -26.74
C VAL A 180 -2.57 -6.45 -25.64
N ARG A 181 -1.41 -6.31 -25.00
CA ARG A 181 -1.18 -5.32 -23.94
C ARG A 181 -1.34 -3.90 -24.53
N PRO A 182 -2.13 -3.01 -23.90
CA PRO A 182 -2.23 -1.61 -24.34
C PRO A 182 -0.86 -0.93 -24.39
N ALA A 183 -0.67 0.01 -25.30
CA ALA A 183 0.61 0.71 -25.48
C ALA A 183 1.16 1.34 -24.17
N PRO A 184 0.34 1.99 -23.31
CA PRO A 184 0.82 2.53 -22.03
C PRO A 184 1.34 1.45 -21.06
N VAL A 185 0.69 0.28 -21.05
CA VAL A 185 1.09 -0.87 -20.21
C VAL A 185 2.40 -1.46 -20.73
N ARG A 186 2.50 -1.64 -22.05
CA ARG A 186 3.70 -2.16 -22.70
C ARG A 186 4.92 -1.25 -22.46
N ALA A 187 4.75 0.07 -22.56
CA ALA A 187 5.82 1.04 -22.32
C ALA A 187 6.36 0.99 -20.88
N LEU A 188 5.51 0.66 -19.90
CA LEU A 188 5.91 0.47 -18.50
C LEU A 188 6.62 -0.87 -18.27
N LEU A 189 6.22 -1.94 -18.96
CA LEU A 189 6.75 -3.29 -18.77
C LEU A 189 8.09 -3.52 -19.46
N GLU A 190 8.28 -3.02 -20.68
CA GLU A 190 9.48 -3.31 -21.46
C GLU A 190 10.80 -3.00 -20.73
N PRO A 191 10.96 -1.86 -20.02
CA PRO A 191 12.19 -1.59 -19.25
C PRO A 191 12.42 -2.58 -18.11
N LEU A 192 11.34 -3.05 -17.47
CA LEU A 192 11.39 -4.01 -16.37
C LEU A 192 11.75 -5.41 -16.89
N GLU A 193 11.10 -5.86 -17.96
CA GLU A 193 11.33 -7.17 -18.57
C GLU A 193 12.76 -7.32 -19.10
N ARG A 194 13.34 -6.24 -19.65
CA ARG A 194 14.76 -6.21 -20.05
C ARG A 194 15.72 -6.40 -18.87
N VAL A 195 15.34 -5.96 -17.68
CA VAL A 195 16.20 -6.04 -16.49
C VAL A 195 16.32 -7.46 -15.96
N PHE A 196 15.22 -8.22 -15.90
CA PHE A 196 15.24 -9.62 -15.46
C PHE A 196 15.25 -10.64 -16.61
N GLY A 197 15.24 -10.16 -17.86
CA GLY A 197 15.48 -10.97 -19.06
C GLY A 197 14.34 -11.90 -19.46
N GLY A 198 13.09 -11.60 -19.10
CA GLY A 198 11.96 -12.49 -19.40
C GLY A 198 10.61 -11.96 -18.94
N ASP A 199 9.61 -12.85 -18.88
CA ASP A 199 8.27 -12.58 -18.35
C ASP A 199 8.10 -13.13 -16.93
N ILE A 200 7.23 -12.51 -16.13
CA ILE A 200 6.83 -13.03 -14.81
C ILE A 200 5.61 -13.93 -14.95
N VAL A 201 5.78 -15.22 -14.69
CA VAL A 201 4.72 -16.23 -14.81
C VAL A 201 4.38 -16.83 -13.45
N LEU A 202 3.07 -17.00 -13.21
CA LEU A 202 2.52 -17.76 -12.10
C LEU A 202 2.10 -19.12 -12.64
N ASP A 203 2.62 -20.22 -12.09
CA ASP A 203 2.24 -21.55 -12.50
C ASP A 203 0.97 -22.06 -11.78
N SER A 204 0.52 -23.26 -12.14
CA SER A 204 -0.65 -23.89 -11.53
C SER A 204 -0.44 -24.33 -10.08
N SER A 205 0.82 -24.44 -9.61
CA SER A 205 1.15 -24.74 -8.22
C SER A 205 1.15 -23.50 -7.32
N GLY A 206 0.93 -22.32 -7.91
CA GLY A 206 0.94 -21.05 -7.19
C GLY A 206 2.34 -20.51 -6.96
N ARG A 207 3.34 -20.89 -7.76
CA ARG A 207 4.72 -20.40 -7.67
C ARG A 207 5.03 -19.41 -8.80
N PHE A 208 5.75 -18.33 -8.45
CA PHE A 208 6.25 -17.37 -9.41
C PHE A 208 7.61 -17.78 -9.99
N TYR A 209 7.79 -17.47 -11.27
CA TYR A 209 9.02 -17.71 -12.03
C TYR A 209 9.32 -16.52 -12.93
N VAL A 210 10.61 -16.31 -13.20
CA VAL A 210 11.05 -15.59 -14.40
C VAL A 210 11.12 -16.60 -15.53
N LYS A 211 10.47 -16.33 -16.66
CA LYS A 211 10.47 -17.19 -17.84
C LYS A 211 11.14 -16.47 -19.01
N ASP A 212 12.18 -17.09 -19.55
CA ASP A 212 12.89 -16.64 -20.74
C ASP A 212 12.89 -17.74 -21.82
N GLU A 213 13.71 -17.59 -22.86
CA GLU A 213 13.89 -18.59 -23.92
C GLU A 213 14.55 -19.90 -23.42
N ARG A 214 15.31 -19.84 -22.31
CA ARG A 214 16.07 -20.96 -21.75
C ARG A 214 15.22 -21.80 -20.80
N GLY A 215 14.15 -21.23 -20.24
CA GLY A 215 13.20 -21.95 -19.43
C GLY A 215 12.59 -21.10 -18.33
N LYS A 216 12.24 -21.75 -17.22
CA LYS A 216 11.73 -21.09 -16.02
C LYS A 216 12.79 -21.11 -14.94
N ILE A 217 12.98 -19.97 -14.28
CA ILE A 217 13.83 -19.83 -13.10
C ILE A 217 12.91 -19.53 -11.92
N GLU A 218 12.99 -20.37 -10.88
CA GLU A 218 12.25 -20.15 -9.63
C GLU A 218 12.55 -18.77 -9.07
N MET A 219 11.53 -18.06 -8.60
CA MET A 219 11.73 -16.75 -8.01
C MET A 219 12.77 -16.76 -6.89
N HIS A 220 12.88 -17.86 -6.12
CA HIS A 220 13.87 -18.01 -5.05
C HIS A 220 15.33 -17.90 -5.52
N LEU A 221 15.62 -18.26 -6.78
CA LEU A 221 16.96 -18.20 -7.37
C LEU A 221 17.28 -16.83 -7.99
N VAL A 222 16.28 -15.95 -8.13
CA VAL A 222 16.42 -14.60 -8.68
C VAL A 222 16.90 -13.63 -7.59
N ALA A 223 17.82 -12.73 -7.89
CA ALA A 223 18.31 -11.75 -6.92
C ALA A 223 17.20 -10.83 -6.39
N GLU A 224 17.24 -10.46 -5.10
CA GLU A 224 16.14 -9.72 -4.43
C GLU A 224 15.77 -8.40 -5.11
N GLY A 225 16.76 -7.62 -5.55
CA GLY A 225 16.51 -6.39 -6.30
C GLY A 225 15.73 -6.62 -7.60
N LEU A 226 15.99 -7.74 -8.30
CA LEU A 226 15.25 -8.14 -9.50
C LEU A 226 13.84 -8.63 -9.14
N ARG A 227 13.69 -9.38 -8.04
CA ARG A 227 12.38 -9.81 -7.52
C ARG A 227 11.48 -8.62 -7.18
N LYS A 228 12.04 -7.56 -6.59
CA LYS A 228 11.31 -6.31 -6.31
C LYS A 228 10.77 -5.67 -7.59
N LEU A 229 11.57 -5.62 -8.66
CA LEU A 229 11.13 -5.12 -9.97
C LEU A 229 10.14 -6.05 -10.68
N ALA A 230 10.34 -7.36 -10.55
CA ALA A 230 9.40 -8.36 -11.04
C ALA A 230 8.02 -8.21 -10.38
N MET A 231 7.97 -7.85 -9.09
CA MET A 231 6.72 -7.60 -8.36
C MET A 231 5.97 -6.41 -8.98
N VAL A 232 6.68 -5.30 -9.26
CA VAL A 232 6.10 -4.14 -9.95
C VAL A 232 5.62 -4.50 -11.35
N ALA A 233 6.43 -5.22 -12.13
CA ALA A 233 6.05 -5.70 -13.45
C ALA A 233 4.78 -6.55 -13.40
N ARG A 234 4.67 -7.45 -12.42
CA ARG A 234 3.48 -8.28 -12.23
C ARG A 234 2.24 -7.43 -11.99
N LEU A 235 2.32 -6.42 -11.13
CA LEU A 235 1.18 -5.53 -10.82
C LEU A 235 0.76 -4.64 -12.00
N ILE A 236 1.71 -4.24 -12.84
CA ILE A 236 1.41 -3.55 -14.10
C ILE A 236 0.71 -4.52 -15.06
N ALA A 237 1.20 -5.76 -15.18
CA ALA A 237 0.64 -6.76 -16.09
C ALA A 237 -0.76 -7.24 -15.68
N THR A 238 -1.05 -7.31 -14.38
CA THR A 238 -2.42 -7.55 -13.85
C THR A 238 -3.31 -6.31 -13.92
N GLY A 239 -2.79 -5.17 -14.39
CA GLY A 239 -3.46 -3.87 -14.45
C GLY A 239 -3.86 -3.29 -13.10
N ALA A 240 -3.31 -3.83 -12.00
CA ALA A 240 -3.58 -3.35 -10.66
C ALA A 240 -3.12 -1.90 -10.45
N LEU A 241 -2.04 -1.49 -11.15
CA LEU A 241 -1.45 -0.16 -11.06
C LEU A 241 -2.06 0.86 -12.03
N VAL A 242 -2.61 0.43 -13.17
CA VAL A 242 -3.08 1.37 -14.21
C VAL A 242 -4.42 1.98 -13.83
N GLY A 243 -4.48 3.32 -13.82
CA GLY A 243 -5.67 4.07 -13.41
C GLY A 243 -6.04 3.83 -11.95
N ARG A 244 -5.06 3.50 -11.10
CA ARG A 244 -5.24 3.44 -9.65
C ARG A 244 -4.93 4.80 -9.02
N GLY A 245 -5.62 5.13 -7.92
CA GLY A 245 -5.49 6.44 -7.27
C GLY A 245 -4.13 6.70 -6.62
N CYS A 246 -3.52 5.70 -5.96
CA CYS A 246 -2.28 5.91 -5.20
C CYS A 246 -1.43 4.64 -5.10
N LEU A 247 -0.11 4.81 -5.22
CA LEU A 247 0.93 3.81 -4.96
C LEU A 247 1.84 4.29 -3.82
N LEU A 248 1.85 3.55 -2.72
CA LEU A 248 2.75 3.77 -1.60
C LEU A 248 3.85 2.72 -1.65
N TRP A 249 5.11 3.15 -1.78
CA TRP A 249 6.25 2.24 -1.86
C TRP A 249 7.25 2.54 -0.77
N ASP A 250 7.43 1.60 0.14
CA ASP A 250 8.43 1.69 1.21
C ASP A 250 9.80 1.17 0.75
N GLU A 251 10.84 1.95 1.00
CA GLU A 251 12.23 1.68 0.59
C GLU A 251 12.38 1.16 -0.87
N PRO A 252 11.92 1.94 -1.88
CA PRO A 252 12.03 1.55 -3.29
C PRO A 252 13.47 1.32 -3.76
N GLU A 253 14.44 2.00 -3.15
CA GLU A 253 15.87 1.94 -3.47
C GLU A 253 16.61 0.76 -2.80
N ALA A 254 16.04 0.15 -1.75
CA ALA A 254 16.73 -0.88 -1.00
C ALA A 254 17.03 -2.11 -1.87
N ASN A 255 18.26 -2.64 -1.74
CA ASN A 255 18.80 -3.79 -2.48
C ASN A 255 18.91 -3.58 -4.01
N LEU A 256 18.92 -2.32 -4.48
CA LEU A 256 19.10 -1.96 -5.89
C LEU A 256 20.48 -1.36 -6.16
N ASN A 257 21.06 -1.71 -7.31
CA ASN A 257 22.24 -1.03 -7.83
C ASN A 257 21.85 0.27 -8.57
N PRO A 258 22.80 1.19 -8.85
CA PRO A 258 22.49 2.47 -9.49
C PRO A 258 21.80 2.39 -10.85
N VAL A 259 22.01 1.31 -11.62
CA VAL A 259 21.32 1.10 -12.90
C VAL A 259 19.85 0.80 -12.66
N LEU A 260 19.55 -0.09 -11.72
CA LEU A 260 18.17 -0.45 -11.37
C LEU A 260 17.40 0.72 -10.75
N ILE A 261 18.06 1.56 -9.96
CA ILE A 261 17.45 2.77 -9.39
C ILE A 261 16.95 3.71 -10.49
N LYS A 262 17.72 3.87 -11.58
CA LYS A 262 17.28 4.68 -12.74
C LYS A 262 16.04 4.08 -13.40
N THR A 263 15.98 2.75 -13.53
CA THR A 263 14.79 2.06 -14.07
C THR A 263 13.57 2.28 -13.17
N VAL A 264 13.72 2.19 -11.84
CA VAL A 264 12.62 2.49 -10.91
C VAL A 264 12.12 3.92 -11.08
N ALA A 265 13.03 4.90 -11.12
CA ALA A 265 12.67 6.31 -11.30
C ALA A 265 11.88 6.54 -12.61
N GLN A 266 12.27 5.89 -13.70
CA GLN A 266 11.55 5.95 -14.98
C GLN A 266 10.14 5.37 -14.88
N VAL A 267 9.98 4.23 -14.22
CA VAL A 267 8.67 3.59 -14.02
C VAL A 267 7.77 4.45 -13.14
N LEU A 268 8.29 4.99 -12.03
CA LEU A 268 7.54 5.89 -11.16
C LEU A 268 7.09 7.15 -11.91
N PHE A 269 7.96 7.74 -12.72
CA PHE A 269 7.61 8.89 -13.55
C PHE A 269 6.51 8.58 -14.56
N ALA A 270 6.59 7.42 -15.22
CA ALA A 270 5.59 7.00 -16.20
C ALA A 270 4.24 6.65 -15.55
N LEU A 271 4.23 6.04 -14.36
CA LEU A 271 3.01 5.82 -13.58
C LEU A 271 2.37 7.15 -13.15
N ALA A 272 3.19 8.09 -12.69
CA ALA A 272 2.75 9.44 -12.32
C ALA A 272 2.16 10.21 -13.51
N ALA A 273 2.71 10.05 -14.71
CA ALA A 273 2.16 10.63 -15.93
C ALA A 273 0.79 10.04 -16.31
N GLN A 274 0.46 8.84 -15.82
CA GLN A 274 -0.84 8.18 -15.99
C GLN A 274 -1.84 8.50 -14.86
N GLY A 275 -1.51 9.44 -13.97
CA GLY A 275 -2.40 9.90 -12.90
C GLY A 275 -2.34 9.05 -11.62
N VAL A 276 -1.32 8.22 -11.44
CA VAL A 276 -1.06 7.55 -10.16
C VAL A 276 -0.30 8.52 -9.25
N GLN A 277 -0.81 8.74 -8.03
CA GLN A 277 -0.09 9.48 -6.98
C GLN A 277 0.95 8.58 -6.30
#